data_AF-A0A7X0U661-F1
#
_entry.id   AF-A0A7X0U661-F1
#
_cell.length_a   1.000
_cell.length_b   1.000
_cell.length_c   1.000
_cell.angle_alpha   90.00
_cell.angle_beta   90.00
_cell.angle_gamma   90.00
#
_symmetry.space_group_name_H-M   'P 1'
#
loop_
_entity.id
_entity.type
_entity.pdbx_description
1 polymer ?
#
loop_
_entity_poly.entity_id
_entity_poly.type
_entity_poly.pdbx_seq_one_letter_code
_entity_poly.pdbx_strand_id
1 'polypeptide(L)' 'MKAKLGVAALIVLFLAGLWLVAAPFAVGYQPRGAEYLDATVNDLWLGGGIAALSFVALVVYAADALRDLARRGKHADS' A
#
# COMPACT_ATOMS: atom_id res chain seq x y z
N MET A 1 8.07 17.58 -8.77
CA MET A 1 8.23 16.31 -9.53
C MET A 1 8.51 15.11 -8.63
N LYS A 2 9.50 15.18 -7.71
CA LYS A 2 9.85 14.07 -6.81
C LYS A 2 8.69 13.54 -5.94
N ALA A 3 7.83 14.42 -5.41
CA ALA A 3 6.67 14.00 -4.61
C ALA A 3 5.66 13.15 -5.39
N LYS A 4 5.40 13.48 -6.66
CA LYS A 4 4.49 12.70 -7.52
C LYS A 4 5.03 11.30 -7.80
N LEU A 5 6.35 11.19 -7.99
CA LEU A 5 7.03 9.91 -8.17
C LEU A 5 6.97 9.06 -6.90
N GLY A 6 7.15 9.67 -5.72
CA GLY A 6 7.03 8.97 -4.44
C GLY A 6 5.63 8.40 -4.20
N VAL A 7 4.58 9.20 -4.44
CA VAL A 7 3.19 8.74 -4.33
C VAL A 7 2.88 7.63 -5.32
N ALA A 8 3.32 7.76 -6.58
CA ALA A 8 3.14 6.72 -7.59
C ALA A 8 3.84 5.41 -7.19
N ALA A 9 5.06 5.48 -6.66
CA ALA A 9 5.78 4.32 -6.15
C ALA A 9 5.04 3.65 -4.99
N LEU A 10 4.50 4.44 -4.05
CA LEU A 10 3.71 3.91 -2.94
C LEU A 10 2.42 3.23 -3.42
N ILE A 11 1.73 3.79 -4.42
CA ILE A 11 0.54 3.15 -5.01
C ILE A 11 0.92 1.82 -5.67
N VAL A 12 2.00 1.79 -6.45
CA VAL A 12 2.46 0.55 -7.09
C VAL A 12 2.84 -0.50 -6.05
N LEU A 13 3.56 -0.12 -4.99
CA LEU A 13 3.91 -1.01 -3.89
C LEU A 13 2.66 -1.54 -3.18
N PHE A 14 1.68 -0.68 -2.92
CA PHE A 14 0.41 -1.08 -2.31
C PHE A 14 -0.29 -2.14 -3.15
N LEU A 15 -0.45 -1.90 -4.45
CA LEU A 15 -1.08 -2.84 -5.37
C LEU A 15 -0.27 -4.14 -5.52
N ALA A 16 1.06 -4.05 -5.53
CA ALA A 16 1.94 -5.22 -5.56
C ALA A 16 1.81 -6.07 -4.29
N GLY A 17 1.71 -5.42 -3.12
CA GLY A 17 1.47 -6.11 -1.85
C GLY A 17 0.13 -6.83 -1.83
N LEU A 18 -0.94 -6.16 -2.28
CA LEU A 18 -2.26 -6.79 -2.43
C LEU A 18 -2.23 -7.96 -3.42
N TRP A 19 -1.49 -7.83 -4.51
CA TRP A 19 -1.31 -8.90 -5.48
C TRP A 19 -0.61 -10.11 -4.86
N LEU A 20 0.46 -9.92 -4.08
CA LEU A 20 1.15 -11.02 -3.40
C LEU A 20 0.21 -11.80 -2.48
N VAL A 21 -0.66 -11.12 -1.73
CA VAL A 21 -1.68 -11.79 -0.89
C VAL A 21 -2.67 -12.60 -1.74
N ALA A 22 -3.05 -12.09 -2.91
CA ALA A 22 -4.01 -12.74 -3.80
C ALA A 22 -3.41 -13.84 -4.68
N ALA A 23 -2.11 -13.76 -5.01
CA ALA A 23 -1.42 -14.59 -5.98
C ALA A 23 -1.53 -16.11 -5.71
N PRO A 24 -1.38 -16.62 -4.47
CA PRO A 24 -1.51 -18.05 -4.19
C PRO A 24 -2.84 -18.64 -4.64
N PHE A 25 -3.90 -17.86 -4.51
CA PHE A 25 -5.27 -18.27 -4.83
C PHE A 25 -5.64 -17.99 -6.28
N ALA A 26 -5.19 -16.85 -6.82
CA ALA A 26 -5.47 -16.44 -8.20
C ALA A 26 -4.72 -17.30 -9.22
N VAL A 27 -3.45 -17.62 -8.94
CA VAL A 27 -2.60 -18.46 -9.80
C VAL A 27 -2.84 -19.95 -9.51
N GLY A 28 -3.30 -20.29 -8.30
CA GLY A 28 -3.73 -21.64 -7.95
C GLY A 28 -2.61 -22.59 -7.53
N TYR A 29 -1.45 -22.07 -7.13
CA TYR A 29 -0.40 -22.91 -6.53
C TYR A 29 -0.67 -23.25 -5.06
N GLN A 30 -1.57 -22.53 -4.38
CA GLN A 30 -2.12 -22.96 -3.09
C GLN A 30 -3.33 -23.87 -3.32
N PRO A 31 -3.26 -25.16 -2.95
CA PRO A 31 -4.40 -26.06 -3.07
C PRO A 31 -5.53 -25.69 -2.09
N ARG A 32 -6.79 -25.85 -2.54
CA ARG A 32 -7.97 -25.58 -1.69
C ARG A 32 -8.16 -26.69 -0.65
N GLY A 33 -8.36 -26.30 0.61
CA GLY A 33 -8.59 -27.24 1.71
C GLY A 33 -7.34 -27.96 2.21
N ALA A 34 -6.17 -27.67 1.64
CA ALA A 34 -4.88 -28.11 2.16
C ALA A 34 -4.30 -27.06 3.12
N GLU A 35 -3.33 -27.50 3.92
CA GLU A 35 -2.49 -26.59 4.70
C GLU A 35 -1.76 -25.60 3.78
N TYR A 36 -1.46 -24.41 4.31
CA TYR A 36 -0.75 -23.39 3.55
C TYR A 36 0.68 -23.83 3.28
N LEU A 37 1.07 -23.76 2.01
CA LEU A 37 2.46 -23.93 1.61
C LEU A 37 3.31 -22.81 2.21
N ASP A 38 4.59 -23.09 2.48
CA ASP A 38 5.54 -22.08 2.96
C ASP A 38 5.57 -20.86 2.04
N ALA A 39 5.46 -21.07 0.72
CA ALA A 39 5.36 -20.00 -0.28
C ALA A 39 4.11 -19.12 -0.05
N THR A 40 2.95 -19.72 0.21
CA THR A 40 1.71 -19.01 0.52
C THR A 40 1.87 -18.18 1.79
N VAL A 41 2.38 -18.78 2.87
CA VAL A 41 2.62 -18.06 4.14
C VAL A 41 3.55 -16.87 3.94
N ASN A 42 4.64 -17.06 3.20
CA ASN A 42 5.58 -16.00 2.83
C ASN A 42 4.89 -14.86 2.06
N ASP A 43 4.09 -15.19 1.05
CA ASP A 43 3.40 -14.22 0.21
C ASP A 43 2.35 -13.42 1.00
N LEU A 44 1.64 -14.06 1.95
CA LEU A 44 0.71 -13.37 2.84
C LEU A 44 1.45 -12.37 3.75
N TRP A 45 2.57 -12.76 4.36
CA TRP A 45 3.33 -11.89 5.26
C TRP A 45 4.01 -10.73 4.52
N LEU A 46 4.71 -11.02 3.43
CA LEU A 46 5.38 -9.99 2.62
C LEU A 46 4.34 -9.09 1.93
N GLY A 47 3.33 -9.68 1.29
CA GLY A 47 2.28 -8.94 0.62
C GLY A 47 1.51 -8.03 1.58
N GLY A 48 1.07 -8.60 2.70
CA GLY A 48 0.38 -7.86 3.75
C GLY A 48 1.25 -6.76 4.36
N GLY A 49 2.53 -7.03 4.64
CA GLY A 49 3.46 -6.05 5.16
C GLY A 49 3.72 -4.88 4.21
N ILE A 50 3.97 -5.17 2.94
CA ILE A 50 4.18 -4.15 1.90
C ILE A 50 2.92 -3.31 1.72
N ALA A 51 1.75 -3.95 1.62
CA ALA A 51 0.46 -3.24 1.48
C ALA A 51 0.18 -2.34 2.71
N ALA A 52 0.36 -2.86 3.92
CA ALA A 52 0.13 -2.08 5.14
C ALA A 52 1.06 -0.86 5.24
N LEU A 53 2.37 -1.05 5.04
CA LEU A 53 3.36 0.02 5.14
C LEU A 53 3.15 1.11 4.09
N SER A 54 2.92 0.71 2.84
CA SER A 54 2.67 1.67 1.75
C SER A 54 1.36 2.41 1.94
N PHE A 55 0.31 1.75 2.44
CA PHE A 55 -0.96 2.39 2.78
C PHE A 55 -0.81 3.42 3.89
N VAL A 56 -0.13 3.07 4.99
CA VAL A 56 0.15 4.02 6.09
C VAL A 56 0.93 5.23 5.58
N ALA A 57 1.95 5.02 4.74
CA ALA A 57 2.70 6.12 4.15
C ALA A 57 1.83 7.03 3.27
N LEU A 58 0.91 6.47 2.47
CA LEU A 58 -0.05 7.25 1.68
C LEU A 58 -1.00 8.06 2.56
N VAL A 59 -1.51 7.48 3.64
CA VAL A 59 -2.39 8.17 4.59
C VAL A 59 -1.66 9.33 5.27
N VAL A 60 -0.43 9.11 5.75
CA VAL A 60 0.39 10.16 6.36
C VAL A 60 0.66 11.28 5.36
N TYR A 61 1.05 10.94 4.12
CA TYR A 61 1.28 11.92 3.07
C TYR A 61 0.02 12.74 2.76
N ALA A 62 -1.14 12.09 2.65
CA ALA A 62 -2.41 12.77 2.40
C ALA A 62 -2.78 13.71 3.57
N ALA A 63 -2.59 13.27 4.81
CA ALA A 63 -2.85 14.09 5.99
C ALA A 63 -1.97 15.36 6.02
N ASP A 64 -0.69 15.23 5.72
CA ASP A 64 0.23 16.37 5.67
C ASP A 64 -0.10 17.32 4.51
N ALA A 65 -0.44 16.78 3.33
CA ALA A 65 -0.88 17.60 2.19
C ALA A 65 -2.15 18.40 2.50
N LEU A 66 -3.12 17.79 3.18
CA LEU A 66 -4.35 18.47 3.61
C LEU A 66 -4.08 19.54 4.67
N ARG A 67 -3.19 19.28 5.63
CA ARG A 67 -2.77 20.27 6.64
C ARG A 67 -2.09 21.48 6.01
N ASP A 68 -1.26 21.28 4.99
CA ASP A 68 -0.60 22.36 4.27
C ASP A 68 -1.59 23.22 3.48
N LEU A 69 -2.56 22.60 2.81
CA LEU A 69 -3.63 23.33 2.12
C LEU A 69 -4.48 24.14 3.10
N ALA A 70 -4.87 23.55 4.24
CA ALA A 70 -5.64 24.24 5.27
C ALA A 70 -4.90 25.44 5.87
N ARG A 71 -3.58 25.32 6.09
CA ARG A 71 -2.75 26.45 6.56
C ARG A 71 -2.67 27.58 5.53
N ARG A 72 -2.50 27.24 4.25
CA ARG A 72 -2.43 28.25 3.17
C ARG A 72 -3.74 29.02 3.00
N GLY A 73 -4.89 28.34 3.10
CA GLY A 73 -6.20 28.98 3.04
C GLY A 73 -6.38 30.02 4.14
N LYS A 74 -6.02 29.68 5.39
CA LYS A 74 -6.11 30.62 6.54
C LYS A 74 -5.30 31.90 6.35
N HIS A 75 -4.16 31.85 5.67
CA HIS A 75 -3.32 33.03 5.42
C HIS A 75 -3.78 33.88 4.23
N ALA A 76 -4.61 33.34 3.33
CA ALA A 76 -5.17 34.09 2.22
C ALA A 76 -6.38 34.94 2.63
N ASP A 77 -7.05 34.56 3.72
CA ASP A 77 -8.22 35.22 4.28
C ASP A 77 -7.88 36.29 5.37
N SER A 78 -6.59 36.50 5.68
CA SER A 78 -6.10 37.51 6.63
C SER A 78 -5.43 38.69 5.93
#